data_AF-U6DNZ0-F1
#
_entry.id   AF-U6DNZ0-F1
#
_cell.length_a   1.000
_cell.length_b   1.000
_cell.length_c   1.000
_cell.angle_alpha   90.00
_cell.angle_beta   90.00
_cell.angle_gamma   90.00
#
_symmetry.space_group_name_H-M   'P 1'
#
loop_
_entity.id
_entity.type
_entity.pdbx_description
1 polymer ?
#
loop_
_entity_poly.entity_id
_entity_poly.type
_entity_poly.pdbx_seq_one_letter_code
_entity_poly.pdbx_strand_id
1 'polypeptide(L)'
;PFLNPEVPDQFYRLWLSLFLHAGILHCLVSVCFQMTVLRDLEKLAGWHRIAIIYLLSGVTGNLASAIFLPYRAEVGPAGSQFGILACLFVELFQSWQVLARPWRAFFKLSAVVLFLFTFGLLPWIDNFAHISGFISGLFLSFAFLPYISFGKFDLYRKRCQIVVFQAVFLGLLAGLVVLFYFYPVRCEWCEFLTCIPFTDKFCEKYELDQVLH
;
A
#
# COMPACT_ATOMS: atom_id res chain seq x y z
N PRO A 1 2.04 -12.86 -24.15
CA PRO A 1 1.28 -14.12 -24.14
C PRO A 1 1.76 -14.96 -22.93
N PHE A 2 0.88 -15.75 -22.31
CA PHE A 2 1.29 -16.65 -21.23
C PHE A 2 2.24 -17.71 -21.78
N LEU A 3 3.33 -17.98 -21.07
CA LEU A 3 4.27 -19.05 -21.40
C LEU A 3 3.68 -20.38 -20.95
N ASN A 4 3.02 -20.40 -19.79
CA ASN A 4 2.16 -21.50 -19.33
C ASN A 4 0.80 -20.93 -18.87
N PRO A 5 -0.34 -21.30 -19.48
CA PRO A 5 -1.66 -20.83 -19.07
C PRO A 5 -2.09 -21.28 -17.66
N GLU A 6 -1.51 -22.35 -17.13
CA GLU A 6 -1.89 -22.94 -15.84
C GLU A 6 -1.17 -22.29 -14.65
N VAL A 7 -0.15 -21.45 -14.90
CA VAL A 7 0.66 -20.84 -13.85
C VAL A 7 0.73 -19.33 -14.07
N PRO A 8 0.47 -18.50 -13.05
CA PRO A 8 0.64 -17.07 -13.19
C PRO A 8 2.13 -16.75 -13.33
N ASP A 9 2.57 -16.42 -14.55
CA ASP A 9 3.97 -16.20 -14.92
C ASP A 9 4.30 -14.72 -15.24
N GLN A 10 3.30 -13.84 -15.22
CA GLN A 10 3.41 -12.43 -15.63
C GLN A 10 3.59 -11.47 -14.46
N PHE A 11 4.58 -11.73 -13.61
CA PHE A 11 4.91 -10.91 -12.43
C PHE A 11 5.15 -9.44 -12.73
N TYR A 12 5.66 -9.11 -13.92
CA TYR A 12 5.88 -7.73 -14.33
C TYR A 12 4.59 -6.89 -14.26
N ARG A 13 3.40 -7.52 -14.34
CA ARG A 13 2.11 -6.83 -14.20
C ARG A 13 1.93 -6.18 -12.84
N LEU A 14 2.44 -6.79 -11.76
CA LEU A 14 2.38 -6.24 -10.40
C LEU A 14 3.16 -4.93 -10.27
N TRP A 15 4.23 -4.79 -11.05
CA TRP A 15 5.08 -3.61 -11.04
C TRP A 15 4.64 -2.56 -12.05
N LEU A 16 4.31 -2.96 -13.28
CA LEU A 16 3.90 -2.03 -14.34
C LEU A 16 2.55 -1.36 -14.03
N SER A 17 1.64 -2.03 -13.33
CA SER A 17 0.34 -1.45 -12.96
C SER A 17 0.47 -0.18 -12.12
N LEU A 18 1.57 0.00 -11.37
CA LEU A 18 1.84 1.20 -10.57
C LEU A 18 1.97 2.47 -11.42
N PHE A 19 2.35 2.33 -12.69
CA PHE A 19 2.57 3.46 -13.61
C PHE A 19 1.35 3.73 -14.51
N LEU A 20 0.41 2.80 -14.56
CA LEU A 20 -0.82 2.93 -15.33
C LEU A 20 -1.87 3.71 -14.55
N HIS A 21 -2.75 4.42 -15.23
CA HIS A 21 -3.84 5.14 -14.58
C HIS A 21 -5.14 4.91 -15.36
N ALA A 22 -6.25 4.76 -14.64
CA ALA A 22 -7.56 4.48 -15.24
C ALA A 22 -8.10 5.63 -16.11
N GLY A 23 -7.58 6.85 -15.93
CA GLY A 23 -7.97 8.02 -16.71
C GLY A 23 -7.21 9.29 -16.30
N ILE A 24 -7.49 10.40 -17.00
CA ILE A 24 -6.79 11.68 -16.82
C ILE A 24 -6.99 12.22 -15.40
N LEU A 25 -8.21 12.18 -14.86
CA LEU A 25 -8.49 12.68 -13.51
C LEU A 25 -7.72 11.88 -12.44
N HIS A 26 -7.70 10.55 -12.57
CA HIS A 26 -6.93 9.68 -11.67
C HIS A 26 -5.43 10.01 -11.77
N CYS A 27 -4.89 10.16 -12.98
CA CYS A 27 -3.49 10.56 -13.18
C CYS A 27 -3.19 11.92 -12.53
N LEU A 28 -4.03 12.93 -12.73
CA LEU A 28 -3.85 14.26 -12.15
C LEU A 28 -3.83 14.22 -10.63
N VAL A 29 -4.78 13.54 -9.99
CA VAL A 29 -4.83 13.40 -8.53
C VAL A 29 -3.57 12.68 -8.01
N SER A 30 -3.17 11.61 -8.70
CA SER A 30 -1.98 10.84 -8.32
C SER A 30 -0.68 11.64 -8.43
N VAL A 31 -0.52 12.41 -9.50
CA VAL A 31 0.64 13.30 -9.68
C VAL A 31 0.61 14.44 -8.68
N CYS A 32 -0.56 15.04 -8.39
CA CYS A 32 -0.69 16.07 -7.36
C CYS A 32 -0.26 15.56 -5.99
N PHE A 33 -0.68 14.34 -5.60
CA PHE A 33 -0.23 13.71 -4.36
C PHE A 33 1.29 13.52 -4.35
N GLN A 34 1.86 13.03 -5.44
CA GLN A 34 3.31 12.81 -5.55
C GLN A 34 4.09 14.12 -5.47
N MET A 35 3.67 15.15 -6.21
CA MET A 35 4.36 16.44 -6.25
C MET A 35 4.24 17.25 -4.97
N THR A 36 3.30 16.90 -4.09
CA THR A 36 3.13 17.53 -2.78
C THR A 36 3.77 16.66 -1.69
N VAL A 37 3.17 15.53 -1.36
CA VAL A 37 3.55 14.69 -0.23
C VAL A 37 4.83 13.91 -0.49
N LEU A 38 4.91 13.20 -1.63
CA LEU A 38 6.04 12.33 -1.92
C LEU A 38 7.33 13.14 -2.09
N ARG A 39 7.26 14.28 -2.80
CA ARG A 39 8.38 15.19 -3.01
C ARG A 39 8.96 15.71 -1.68
N ASP A 40 8.11 16.03 -0.71
CA ASP A 40 8.58 16.56 0.57
C ASP A 40 9.26 15.47 1.40
N LEU A 41 8.73 14.24 1.39
CA LEU A 41 9.39 13.07 1.98
C LEU A 41 10.72 12.71 1.28
N GLU A 42 10.76 12.84 -0.04
CA GLU A 42 11.98 12.62 -0.83
C GLU A 42 13.07 13.62 -0.48
N LYS A 43 12.73 14.90 -0.28
CA LYS A 43 13.68 15.91 0.18
C LYS A 43 14.21 15.63 1.59
N LEU A 44 13.37 15.06 2.45
CA LEU A 44 13.74 14.75 3.84
C LEU A 44 14.60 13.50 3.96
N ALA A 45 14.17 12.39 3.35
CA ALA A 45 14.76 11.07 3.53
C ALA A 45 15.70 10.67 2.37
N GLY A 46 15.65 11.36 1.24
CA GLY A 46 16.39 11.03 0.02
C GLY A 46 15.63 10.09 -0.90
N TRP A 47 15.84 10.29 -2.21
CA TRP A 47 15.09 9.62 -3.28
C TRP A 47 15.19 8.10 -3.25
N HIS A 48 16.38 7.54 -2.99
CA HIS A 48 16.59 6.10 -2.99
C HIS A 48 15.68 5.36 -2.00
N ARG A 49 15.58 5.88 -0.76
CA ARG A 49 14.80 5.25 0.32
C ARG A 49 13.31 5.35 0.04
N ILE A 50 12.87 6.53 -0.40
CA ILE A 50 11.47 6.77 -0.74
C ILE A 50 11.03 5.96 -1.96
N ALA A 51 11.89 5.80 -2.98
CA ALA A 51 11.61 4.95 -4.13
C ALA A 51 11.43 3.48 -3.73
N ILE A 52 12.28 2.95 -2.83
CA ILE A 52 12.14 1.58 -2.31
C ILE A 52 10.81 1.41 -1.57
N ILE A 53 10.49 2.33 -0.65
CA ILE A 53 9.23 2.29 0.12
C ILE A 53 8.03 2.34 -0.83
N TYR A 54 8.03 3.28 -1.78
CA TYR A 54 6.97 3.47 -2.75
C TYR A 54 6.75 2.21 -3.60
N LEU A 55 7.79 1.71 -4.26
CA LEU A 55 7.67 0.58 -5.18
C LEU A 55 7.30 -0.71 -4.46
N LEU A 56 7.94 -1.02 -3.34
CA LEU A 56 7.68 -2.27 -2.61
C LEU A 56 6.32 -2.29 -1.93
N SER A 57 5.86 -1.15 -1.38
CA SER A 57 4.49 -1.06 -0.82
C SER A 57 3.43 -1.18 -1.92
N GLY A 58 3.65 -0.57 -3.08
CA GLY A 58 2.80 -0.74 -4.26
C GLY A 58 2.70 -2.18 -4.73
N VAL A 59 3.83 -2.86 -4.95
CA VAL A 59 3.85 -4.27 -5.38
C VAL A 59 3.15 -5.16 -4.36
N THR A 60 3.35 -4.93 -3.06
CA THR A 60 2.69 -5.70 -1.99
C THR A 60 1.18 -5.43 -1.96
N GLY A 61 0.76 -4.19 -2.23
CA GLY A 61 -0.64 -3.80 -2.42
C GLY A 61 -1.28 -4.54 -3.58
N ASN A 62 -0.69 -4.45 -4.77
CA ASN A 62 -1.19 -5.10 -5.99
C ASN A 62 -1.23 -6.62 -5.86
N LEU A 63 -0.25 -7.22 -5.16
CA LEU A 63 -0.26 -8.65 -4.90
C LEU A 63 -1.42 -9.05 -3.98
N ALA A 64 -1.71 -8.27 -2.94
CA ALA A 64 -2.87 -8.51 -2.08
C ALA A 64 -4.19 -8.35 -2.85
N SER A 65 -4.32 -7.30 -3.67
CA SER A 65 -5.48 -7.13 -4.57
C SER A 65 -5.67 -8.36 -5.47
N ALA A 66 -4.61 -8.81 -6.15
CA ALA A 66 -4.68 -9.98 -7.03
C ALA A 66 -5.08 -11.29 -6.32
N ILE A 67 -4.84 -11.41 -5.01
CA ILE A 67 -5.23 -12.57 -4.20
C ILE A 67 -6.70 -12.47 -3.77
N PHE A 68 -7.13 -11.31 -3.29
CA PHE A 68 -8.45 -11.14 -2.66
C PHE A 68 -9.53 -10.67 -3.64
N LEU A 69 -9.16 -10.08 -4.77
CA LEU A 69 -10.02 -9.57 -5.84
C LEU A 69 -9.47 -9.99 -7.23
N PRO A 70 -9.28 -11.30 -7.50
CA PRO A 70 -8.51 -11.80 -8.65
C PRO A 70 -9.08 -11.39 -10.03
N TYR A 71 -10.38 -11.10 -10.10
CA TYR A 71 -11.04 -10.72 -11.35
C TYR A 71 -11.22 -9.21 -11.55
N ARG A 72 -10.63 -8.40 -10.67
CA ARG A 72 -10.69 -6.94 -10.77
C ARG A 72 -9.41 -6.39 -11.37
N ALA A 73 -9.57 -5.60 -12.43
CA ALA A 73 -8.48 -4.83 -12.97
C ALA A 73 -8.19 -3.63 -12.06
N GLU A 74 -7.09 -3.69 -11.32
CA GLU A 74 -6.53 -2.55 -10.61
C GLU A 74 -5.41 -1.90 -11.44
N VAL A 75 -5.38 -0.58 -11.45
CA VAL A 75 -4.29 0.22 -12.02
C VAL A 75 -4.02 1.43 -11.13
N GLY A 76 -2.77 1.87 -11.10
CA GLY A 76 -2.39 3.08 -10.40
C GLY A 76 -1.48 2.81 -9.21
N PRO A 77 -0.82 3.87 -8.72
CA PRO A 77 0.09 3.76 -7.59
C PRO A 77 -0.63 3.83 -6.25
N ALA A 78 -1.94 3.56 -6.17
CA ALA A 78 -2.75 3.82 -4.99
C ALA A 78 -2.20 3.08 -3.74
N GLY A 79 -1.86 1.79 -3.86
CA GLY A 79 -1.17 1.06 -2.79
C GLY A 79 0.18 1.70 -2.38
N SER A 80 0.94 2.25 -3.33
CA SER A 80 2.19 2.98 -3.04
C SER A 80 1.92 4.28 -2.28
N GLN A 81 0.87 5.01 -2.66
CA GLN A 81 0.48 6.26 -2.01
C GLN A 81 0.05 6.03 -0.56
N PHE A 82 -0.69 4.96 -0.29
CA PHE A 82 -1.00 4.54 1.08
C PHE A 82 0.25 4.11 1.87
N GLY A 83 1.22 3.47 1.21
CA GLY A 83 2.53 3.21 1.82
C GLY A 83 3.29 4.49 2.20
N ILE A 84 3.16 5.54 1.40
CA ILE A 84 3.73 6.87 1.70
C ILE A 84 2.97 7.59 2.81
N LEU A 85 1.64 7.40 2.92
CA LEU A 85 0.88 7.87 4.08
C LEU A 85 1.34 7.17 5.38
N ALA A 86 1.63 5.87 5.32
CA ALA A 86 2.23 5.14 6.44
C ALA A 86 3.63 5.69 6.78
N CYS A 87 4.41 6.07 5.77
CA CYS A 87 5.70 6.73 5.97
C CYS A 87 5.59 8.03 6.78
N LEU A 88 4.56 8.85 6.52
CA LEU A 88 4.28 10.06 7.32
C LEU A 88 3.95 9.74 8.79
N PHE A 89 3.26 8.62 9.07
CA PHE A 89 3.03 8.18 10.46
C PHE A 89 4.35 7.83 11.15
N VAL A 90 5.23 7.11 10.46
CA VAL A 90 6.54 6.75 11.01
C VAL A 90 7.38 8.01 11.26
N GLU A 91 7.39 8.96 10.33
CA GLU A 91 8.04 10.26 10.51
C GLU A 91 7.49 11.03 11.72
N LEU A 92 6.16 11.07 11.86
CA LEU A 92 5.47 11.72 12.98
C LEU A 92 5.86 11.08 14.32
N PHE A 93 5.89 9.75 14.40
CA PHE A 93 6.29 9.04 15.62
C PHE A 93 7.77 9.27 15.96
N GLN A 94 8.65 9.35 14.95
CA GLN A 94 10.06 9.67 15.17
C GLN A 94 10.26 11.12 15.63
N SER A 95 9.44 12.04 15.13
CA SER A 95 9.52 13.47 15.43
C SER A 95 8.64 13.90 16.62
N TRP A 96 8.03 12.94 17.32
CA TRP A 96 6.99 13.20 18.33
C TRP A 96 7.45 14.13 19.45
N GLN A 97 8.71 13.99 19.89
CA GLN A 97 9.30 14.80 20.96
C GLN A 97 9.73 16.20 20.49
N VAL A 98 9.92 16.39 19.17
CA VAL A 98 10.36 17.65 18.58
C VAL A 98 9.16 18.52 18.19
N LEU A 99 8.02 17.90 17.87
CA LEU A 99 6.83 18.61 17.42
C LEU A 99 6.15 19.34 18.57
N ALA A 100 5.79 20.61 18.36
CA ALA A 100 5.10 21.41 19.39
C ALA A 100 3.68 20.89 19.73
N ARG A 101 3.00 20.23 18.79
CA ARG A 101 1.62 19.71 18.95
C ARG A 101 1.46 18.34 18.24
N PRO A 102 2.11 17.27 18.73
CA PRO A 102 2.14 15.97 18.06
C PRO A 102 0.77 15.32 17.93
N TRP A 103 -0.07 15.41 18.98
CA TRP A 103 -1.43 14.88 18.95
C TRP A 103 -2.32 15.52 17.87
N ARG A 104 -2.20 16.84 17.65
CA ARG A 104 -2.97 17.52 16.60
C ARG A 104 -2.56 17.03 15.20
N ALA A 105 -1.26 16.84 14.98
CA ALA A 105 -0.75 16.28 13.73
C ALA A 105 -1.21 14.82 13.54
N PHE A 106 -1.17 14.02 14.61
CA PHE A 106 -1.66 12.63 14.61
C PHE A 106 -3.14 12.53 14.25
N PHE A 107 -4.00 13.29 14.91
CA PHE A 107 -5.44 13.27 14.61
C PHE A 107 -5.76 13.79 13.21
N LYS A 108 -5.03 14.81 12.73
CA LYS A 108 -5.18 15.31 11.37
C LYS A 108 -4.81 14.23 10.34
N LEU A 109 -3.65 13.60 10.50
CA LEU A 109 -3.19 12.54 9.59
C LEU A 109 -4.12 11.32 9.65
N SER A 110 -4.55 10.92 10.85
CA SER A 110 -5.49 9.82 11.05
C SER A 110 -6.85 10.12 10.41
N ALA A 111 -7.38 11.35 10.55
CA ALA A 111 -8.61 11.74 9.89
C ALA A 111 -8.52 11.66 8.36
N VAL A 112 -7.38 12.08 7.77
CA VAL A 112 -7.14 11.94 6.33
C VAL A 112 -7.11 10.48 5.92
N VAL A 113 -6.39 9.62 6.64
CA VAL A 113 -6.29 8.20 6.29
C VAL A 113 -7.62 7.46 6.46
N LEU A 114 -8.37 7.73 7.53
CA LEU A 114 -9.71 7.17 7.73
C LEU A 114 -10.70 7.64 6.67
N PHE A 115 -10.61 8.90 6.27
CA PHE A 115 -11.40 9.44 5.16
C PHE A 115 -11.07 8.69 3.85
N LEU A 116 -9.79 8.49 3.54
CA LEU A 116 -9.38 7.77 2.33
C LEU A 116 -9.81 6.30 2.33
N PHE A 117 -9.73 5.60 3.47
CA PHE A 117 -10.24 4.22 3.57
C PHE A 117 -11.76 4.15 3.45
N THR A 118 -12.49 5.12 4.02
CA THR A 118 -13.94 5.24 3.83
C THR A 118 -14.28 5.49 2.36
N PHE A 119 -13.54 6.37 1.69
CA PHE A 119 -13.69 6.59 0.25
C PHE A 119 -13.36 5.34 -0.55
N GLY A 120 -12.42 4.53 -0.09
CA GLY A 120 -12.11 3.26 -0.75
C GLY A 120 -13.18 2.19 -0.66
N LEU A 121 -14.27 2.43 0.07
CA LEU A 121 -15.50 1.63 0.02
C LEU A 121 -16.40 1.99 -1.17
N LEU A 122 -16.00 2.96 -1.99
CA LEU A 122 -16.68 3.31 -3.23
C LEU A 122 -16.33 2.32 -4.35
N PRO A 123 -17.22 2.17 -5.35
CA PRO A 123 -16.98 1.30 -6.47
C PRO A 123 -15.68 1.66 -7.19
N TRP A 124 -14.96 0.62 -7.66
CA TRP A 124 -13.70 0.73 -8.42
C TRP A 124 -12.46 1.13 -7.63
N ILE A 125 -12.58 1.33 -6.32
CA ILE A 125 -11.42 1.63 -5.48
C ILE A 125 -11.03 0.37 -4.72
N ASP A 126 -9.74 0.02 -4.74
CA ASP A 126 -9.22 -1.22 -4.16
C ASP A 126 -8.70 -1.02 -2.74
N ASN A 127 -9.52 -1.40 -1.76
CA ASN A 127 -9.12 -1.29 -0.35
C ASN A 127 -8.12 -2.36 0.09
N PHE A 128 -8.03 -3.53 -0.57
CA PHE A 128 -6.99 -4.51 -0.24
C PHE A 128 -5.61 -3.98 -0.59
N ALA A 129 -5.48 -3.36 -1.76
CA ALA A 129 -4.25 -2.70 -2.17
C ALA A 129 -3.89 -1.54 -1.23
N HIS A 130 -4.87 -0.73 -0.83
CA HIS A 130 -4.65 0.36 0.14
C HIS A 130 -4.19 -0.14 1.50
N ILE A 131 -4.87 -1.14 2.07
CA ILE A 131 -4.56 -1.70 3.40
C ILE A 131 -3.19 -2.38 3.38
N SER A 132 -2.96 -3.26 2.40
CA SER A 132 -1.70 -3.98 2.26
C SER A 132 -0.54 -3.02 1.96
N GLY A 133 -0.76 -2.02 1.11
CA GLY A 133 0.19 -0.93 0.84
C GLY A 133 0.53 -0.11 2.08
N PHE A 134 -0.46 0.24 2.90
CA PHE A 134 -0.27 0.95 4.16
C PHE A 134 0.54 0.12 5.17
N ILE A 135 0.18 -1.15 5.37
CA ILE A 135 0.86 -2.05 6.32
C ILE A 135 2.31 -2.30 5.89
N SER A 136 2.53 -2.64 4.61
CA SER A 136 3.87 -2.86 4.07
C SER A 136 4.71 -1.58 4.11
N GLY A 137 4.12 -0.42 3.75
CA GLY A 137 4.74 0.89 3.88
C GLY A 137 5.17 1.21 5.30
N LEU A 138 4.35 0.90 6.31
CA LEU A 138 4.70 1.10 7.73
C LEU A 138 5.99 0.34 8.10
N PHE A 139 6.08 -0.94 7.74
CA PHE A 139 7.26 -1.76 8.02
C PHE A 139 8.49 -1.32 7.22
N LEU A 140 8.31 -1.00 5.94
CA LEU A 140 9.39 -0.48 5.10
C LEU A 140 9.91 0.87 5.61
N SER A 141 9.04 1.77 6.06
CA SER A 141 9.44 3.05 6.63
C SER A 141 10.20 2.91 7.94
N PHE A 142 9.83 1.97 8.82
CA PHE A 142 10.63 1.66 10.02
C PHE A 142 12.00 1.03 9.71
N ALA A 143 12.17 0.46 8.52
CA ALA A 143 13.44 -0.09 8.10
C ALA A 143 14.34 0.93 7.37
N PHE A 144 13.75 1.75 6.51
CA PHE A 144 14.50 2.57 5.56
C PHE A 144 14.57 4.06 5.91
N LEU A 145 13.70 4.61 6.76
CA LEU A 145 13.80 6.03 7.11
C LEU A 145 15.08 6.33 7.92
N PRO A 146 15.67 7.52 7.74
CA PRO A 146 16.85 7.92 8.51
C PRO A 146 16.50 8.14 9.98
N TYR A 147 17.31 7.60 10.89
CA TYR A 147 17.19 7.79 12.33
C TYR A 147 18.29 8.72 12.86
N ILE A 148 17.91 9.66 13.72
CA ILE A 148 18.87 10.41 14.54
C ILE A 148 19.23 9.52 15.73
N SER A 149 20.49 9.07 15.80
CA SER A 149 20.97 8.19 16.87
C SER A 149 21.86 8.93 17.86
N PHE A 150 21.62 8.76 19.16
CA PHE A 150 22.47 9.33 20.22
C PHE A 150 23.25 8.24 20.96
N GLY A 151 24.53 8.07 20.60
CA GLY A 151 25.44 7.10 21.22
C GLY A 151 25.35 5.68 20.67
N LYS A 152 26.27 4.81 21.12
CA LYS A 152 26.44 3.44 20.59
C LYS A 152 25.26 2.51 20.90
N PHE A 153 24.65 2.66 22.08
CA PHE A 153 23.50 1.84 22.49
C PHE A 153 22.26 2.13 21.63
N ASP A 154 21.99 3.42 21.36
CA ASP A 154 20.85 3.81 20.52
C ASP A 154 21.06 3.37 19.06
N LEU A 155 22.30 3.44 18.54
CA LEU A 155 22.63 2.90 17.23
C LEU A 155 22.35 1.38 17.14
N TYR A 156 22.75 0.60 18.14
CA TYR A 156 22.48 -0.84 18.18
C TYR A 156 20.98 -1.12 18.22
N ARG A 157 20.23 -0.42 19.08
CA ARG A 157 18.76 -0.52 19.17
C ARG A 157 18.10 -0.23 17.83
N LYS A 158 18.52 0.82 17.11
CA LYS A 158 18.00 1.17 15.79
C LYS A 158 18.35 0.15 14.72
N ARG A 159 19.56 -0.42 14.74
CA ARG A 159 19.93 -1.53 13.84
C ARG A 159 19.07 -2.76 14.07
N CYS A 160 18.86 -3.17 15.33
CA CYS A 160 17.95 -4.27 15.66
C CYS A 160 16.53 -3.98 15.18
N GLN A 161 16.03 -2.76 15.39
CA GLN A 161 14.73 -2.33 14.88
C GLN A 161 14.63 -2.50 13.35
N ILE A 162 15.61 -2.01 12.60
CA ILE A 162 15.66 -2.13 11.13
C ILE A 162 15.62 -3.60 10.70
N VAL A 163 16.46 -4.45 11.30
CA VAL A 163 16.53 -5.89 10.96
C VAL A 163 15.20 -6.59 11.24
N VAL A 164 14.56 -6.30 12.38
CA VAL A 164 13.27 -6.89 12.74
C VAL A 164 12.18 -6.47 11.76
N PHE A 165 12.05 -5.18 11.45
CA PHE A 165 11.02 -4.71 10.52
C PHE A 165 11.25 -5.18 9.08
N GLN A 166 12.51 -5.32 8.65
CA GLN A 166 12.85 -5.96 7.38
C GLN A 166 12.43 -7.43 7.35
N ALA A 167 12.74 -8.19 8.41
CA ALA A 167 12.35 -9.60 8.49
C ALA A 167 10.82 -9.77 8.49
N VAL A 168 10.09 -8.90 9.20
CA VAL A 168 8.63 -8.90 9.21
C VAL A 168 8.06 -8.58 7.83
N PHE A 169 8.60 -7.58 7.13
CA PHE A 169 8.18 -7.25 5.77
C PHE A 169 8.44 -8.40 4.79
N LEU A 170 9.63 -9.02 4.85
CA LEU A 170 9.96 -10.17 4.00
C LEU A 170 9.06 -11.37 4.29
N GLY A 171 8.73 -11.61 5.56
CA GLY A 171 7.77 -12.64 5.96
C GLY A 171 6.36 -12.37 5.42
N LEU A 172 5.89 -11.13 5.50
CA LEU A 172 4.61 -10.71 4.92
C LEU A 172 4.59 -10.93 3.40
N LEU A 173 5.62 -10.46 2.69
CA LEU A 173 5.71 -10.61 1.23
C LEU A 173 5.78 -12.09 0.82
N ALA A 174 6.61 -12.89 1.50
CA ALA A 174 6.72 -14.32 1.24
C ALA A 174 5.38 -15.03 1.51
N GLY A 175 4.69 -14.68 2.60
CA GLY A 175 3.36 -15.21 2.91
C GLY A 175 2.34 -14.92 1.81
N LEU A 176 2.31 -13.69 1.30
CA LEU A 176 1.43 -13.32 0.18
C LEU A 176 1.80 -14.05 -1.12
N VAL A 177 3.08 -14.22 -1.42
CA VAL A 177 3.52 -14.99 -2.59
C VAL A 177 3.11 -16.45 -2.47
N VAL A 178 3.29 -17.07 -1.31
CA VAL A 178 2.85 -18.45 -1.07
C VAL A 178 1.33 -18.58 -1.20
N LEU A 179 0.58 -17.62 -0.64
CA LEU A 179 -0.87 -17.58 -0.75
C LEU A 179 -1.31 -17.50 -2.23
N PHE A 180 -0.69 -16.63 -3.02
CA PHE A 180 -0.98 -16.45 -4.43
C PHE A 180 -0.72 -17.71 -5.28
N TYR A 181 0.36 -18.45 -5.03
CA TYR A 181 0.73 -19.62 -5.83
C TYR A 181 0.08 -20.93 -5.39
N PHE A 182 -0.11 -21.12 -4.08
CA PHE A 182 -0.45 -22.44 -3.53
C PHE A 182 -1.84 -22.52 -2.93
N TYR A 183 -2.42 -21.38 -2.51
CA TYR A 183 -3.66 -21.36 -1.74
C TYR A 183 -4.63 -20.30 -2.29
N PRO A 184 -5.34 -20.58 -3.39
CA PRO A 184 -6.32 -19.65 -3.94
C PRO A 184 -7.41 -19.36 -2.90
N VAL A 185 -7.47 -18.12 -2.44
CA VAL A 185 -8.41 -17.68 -1.41
C VAL A 185 -9.77 -17.46 -2.05
N ARG A 186 -10.79 -18.17 -1.55
CA ARG A 186 -12.20 -17.88 -1.89
C ARG A 186 -12.80 -17.13 -0.72
N CYS A 187 -12.93 -15.82 -0.87
CA CYS A 187 -13.40 -14.96 0.19
C CYS A 187 -14.69 -14.26 -0.23
N GLU A 188 -15.82 -14.84 0.16
CA GLU A 188 -17.17 -14.32 -0.17
C GLU A 188 -17.42 -12.93 0.42
N TRP A 189 -16.76 -12.60 1.53
CA TRP A 189 -16.94 -11.31 2.22
C TRP A 189 -15.87 -10.27 1.89
N CYS A 190 -14.86 -10.62 1.10
CA CYS A 190 -13.77 -9.70 0.76
C CYS A 190 -14.26 -8.53 -0.09
N GLU A 191 -15.27 -8.76 -0.94
CA GLU A 191 -15.87 -7.69 -1.74
C GLU A 191 -16.46 -6.56 -0.87
N PHE A 192 -17.02 -6.88 0.30
CA PHE A 192 -17.58 -5.87 1.22
C PHE A 192 -16.53 -4.96 1.85
N LEU A 193 -15.26 -5.39 1.94
CA LEU A 193 -14.17 -4.52 2.37
C LEU A 193 -13.81 -3.46 1.31
N THR A 194 -14.28 -3.65 0.07
CA THR A 194 -13.98 -2.81 -1.08
C THR A 194 -15.21 -2.05 -1.58
N CYS A 195 -16.41 -2.61 -1.46
CA CYS A 195 -17.65 -1.96 -1.86
C CYS A 195 -18.78 -2.36 -0.92
N ILE A 196 -19.36 -1.37 -0.24
CA ILE A 196 -20.59 -1.59 0.53
C ILE A 196 -21.77 -1.36 -0.42
N PRO A 197 -22.68 -2.34 -0.59
CA PRO A 197 -23.84 -2.19 -1.45
C PRO A 197 -24.88 -1.28 -0.80
N PHE A 198 -24.71 0.03 -0.97
CA PHE A 198 -25.70 1.03 -0.51
C PHE A 198 -26.99 0.97 -1.32
N THR A 199 -26.94 0.51 -2.56
CA THR A 199 -28.08 0.16 -3.41
C THR A 199 -27.76 -1.11 -4.18
N ASP A 200 -28.79 -1.84 -4.64
CA ASP A 200 -28.63 -3.11 -5.40
C ASP A 200 -27.73 -2.95 -6.64
N LYS A 201 -27.63 -1.73 -7.18
CA LYS A 201 -26.83 -1.43 -8.38
C LYS A 201 -25.46 -0.84 -8.10
N PHE A 202 -25.17 -0.48 -6.85
CA PHE A 202 -23.97 0.30 -6.51
C PHE A 202 -22.68 -0.50 -6.72
N CYS A 203 -22.74 -1.78 -6.37
CA CYS A 203 -21.66 -2.74 -6.55
C CYS A 203 -21.99 -3.78 -7.64
N GLU A 204 -23.00 -3.58 -8.50
CA GLU A 204 -23.47 -4.58 -9.50
C GLU A 204 -22.38 -5.00 -10.50
N LYS A 205 -21.43 -4.11 -10.80
CA LYS A 205 -20.25 -4.44 -11.61
C LYS A 205 -19.18 -5.25 -10.84
N TYR A 206 -19.50 -5.72 -9.63
CA TYR A 206 -18.74 -6.71 -8.86
C TYR A 206 -19.12 -8.15 -9.19
N GLU A 207 -20.27 -8.38 -9.84
CA GLU A 207 -20.76 -9.72 -10.19
C GLU A 207 -20.31 -10.24 -11.58
N LEU A 208 -19.17 -9.79 -12.11
CA LEU A 208 -18.74 -10.23 -13.45
C LEU A 208 -18.20 -11.68 -13.52
N ASP A 209 -18.06 -12.38 -12.39
CA ASP A 209 -17.54 -13.77 -12.33
C ASP A 209 -18.40 -14.77 -11.56
N GLN A 210 -19.73 -14.69 -11.68
CA GLN A 210 -20.55 -15.90 -11.51
C GLN A 210 -20.95 -16.56 -12.83
N VAL A 211 -20.63 -15.95 -13.98
CA VAL A 211 -20.98 -16.50 -15.29
C VAL A 211 -19.76 -16.49 -16.23
N LEU A 212 -18.74 -17.28 -15.88
CA LEU A 212 -17.83 -17.83 -16.90
C LEU A 212 -17.77 -19.35 -16.74
N HIS A 213 -18.40 -20.02 -17.72
CA HIS A 213 -18.21 -21.43 -18.05
C HIS A 213 -16.81 -21.68 -18.60
#